data_AF-A0A9E0G9C5-F1
#
_entry.id   AF-A0A9E0G9C5-F1
#
_cell.length_a   1.000
_cell.length_b   1.000
_cell.length_c   1.000
_cell.angle_alpha   90.00
_cell.angle_beta   90.00
_cell.angle_gamma   90.00
#
_symmetry.space_group_name_H-M   'P 1'
#
loop_
_entity.id
_entity.type
_entity.pdbx_description
1 polymer ?
#
loop_
_entity_poly.entity_id
_entity_poly.type
_entity_poly.pdbx_seq_one_letter_code
_entity_poly.pdbx_strand_id
1 'polypeptide(L)'
;MITHDRRRVVVASLFTLAALPALWVFNRESAATSGSPSVGAAGVDINSGGQAAPITNAYQPEPPLFVGGDEQPILPEAVNVAVPPPAGINQVLAKASFRRYTAGSRQCTTLLAPDGALLTVENIDNGQITTCTNTLGMTMPTGADIVLHTDVFGEIGDLADAPLPVHVSW
;
A
#
# COMPACT_ATOMS: atom_id res chain seq x y z
N MET A 1 39.66 -23.21 0.21
CA MET A 1 38.76 -22.41 1.09
C MET A 1 37.30 -22.84 0.87
N ILE A 2 36.88 -24.03 1.34
CA ILE A 2 35.46 -24.50 1.18
C ILE A 2 34.94 -25.25 2.44
N THR A 3 35.79 -25.56 3.42
CA THR A 3 35.41 -26.36 4.60
C THR A 3 34.77 -25.57 5.74
N HIS A 4 35.02 -24.26 5.83
CA HIS A 4 34.53 -23.43 6.93
C HIS A 4 33.04 -23.04 6.77
N ASP A 5 32.58 -22.88 5.54
CA ASP A 5 31.22 -22.42 5.23
C ASP A 5 30.16 -23.52 5.50
N ARG A 6 30.48 -24.76 5.14
CA ARG A 6 29.63 -25.93 5.41
C ARG A 6 29.39 -26.17 6.90
N ARG A 7 30.37 -25.87 7.76
CA ARG A 7 30.21 -26.00 9.22
C ARG A 7 29.29 -24.92 9.81
N ARG A 8 29.30 -23.70 9.25
CA ARG A 8 28.43 -22.61 9.72
C ARG A 8 26.97 -22.86 9.34
N VAL A 9 26.73 -23.35 8.13
CA VAL A 9 25.37 -23.71 7.69
C VAL A 9 24.79 -24.81 8.58
N VAL A 10 25.55 -25.87 8.87
CA VAL A 10 25.08 -26.98 9.72
C VAL A 10 24.76 -26.53 11.16
N VAL A 11 25.59 -25.67 11.75
CA VAL A 11 25.36 -25.15 13.10
C VAL A 11 24.11 -24.26 13.16
N ALA A 12 23.92 -23.39 12.16
CA ALA A 12 22.75 -22.54 12.08
C ALA A 12 21.46 -23.36 11.99
N SER A 13 21.44 -24.41 11.15
CA SER A 13 20.27 -25.28 10.99
C SER A 13 19.89 -26.02 12.28
N LEU A 14 20.89 -26.55 13.01
CA LEU A 14 20.65 -27.25 14.28
C LEU A 14 20.10 -26.30 15.36
N PHE A 15 20.59 -25.05 15.39
CA PHE A 15 20.10 -24.05 16.34
C PHE A 15 18.64 -23.69 16.09
N THR A 16 18.24 -23.49 14.82
CA THR A 16 16.84 -23.17 14.48
C THR A 16 15.89 -24.31 14.84
N LEU A 17 16.32 -25.56 14.66
CA LEU A 17 15.56 -26.76 15.01
C LEU A 17 15.30 -26.88 16.52
N ALA A 18 16.21 -26.38 17.36
CA ALA A 18 16.05 -26.39 18.81
C ALA A 18 15.28 -25.18 19.35
N ALA A 19 15.46 -23.99 18.74
CA ALA A 19 14.88 -22.75 19.25
C ALA A 19 13.36 -22.65 19.06
N LEU A 20 12.83 -23.14 17.94
CA LEU A 20 11.40 -23.09 17.62
C LEU A 20 10.52 -23.86 18.63
N PRO A 21 10.80 -25.13 18.98
CA PRO A 21 9.99 -25.85 19.96
C PRO A 21 10.12 -25.28 21.37
N ALA A 22 11.28 -24.71 21.74
CA ALA A 22 11.45 -24.07 23.05
C ALA A 22 10.53 -22.85 23.22
N LEU A 23 10.46 -21.97 22.21
CA LEU A 23 9.58 -20.79 22.21
C LEU A 23 8.09 -21.14 22.36
N TRP A 24 7.65 -22.24 21.76
CA TRP A 24 6.26 -22.68 21.86
C TRP A 24 5.90 -23.17 23.27
N VAL A 25 6.82 -23.85 23.95
CA VAL A 25 6.60 -24.33 25.33
C VAL A 25 6.52 -23.15 26.31
N PHE A 26 7.40 -22.15 26.19
CA PHE A 26 7.38 -20.99 27.09
C PHE A 26 6.16 -20.07 26.89
N ASN A 27 5.66 -19.91 25.67
CA ASN A 27 4.46 -19.08 25.44
C ASN A 27 3.14 -19.74 25.85
N ARG A 28 3.14 -21.06 26.14
CA ARG A 28 1.93 -21.78 26.56
C ARG A 28 1.46 -21.39 27.96
N GLU A 29 2.38 -20.97 28.83
CA GLU A 29 2.08 -20.69 30.25
C GLU A 29 1.43 -19.32 30.46
N SER A 30 1.56 -18.40 29.50
CA SER A 30 1.02 -17.04 29.59
C SER A 30 -0.46 -16.91 29.19
N ALA A 31 -1.06 -17.94 28.57
CA ALA A 31 -2.43 -17.88 28.05
C ALA A 31 -3.53 -18.27 29.08
N ALA A 32 -3.16 -18.70 30.29
CA ALA A 32 -4.12 -19.25 31.26
C ALA A 32 -4.85 -18.19 32.12
N THR A 33 -4.56 -16.89 31.96
CA THR A 33 -4.94 -15.86 32.96
C THR A 33 -5.86 -14.74 32.45
N SER A 34 -6.49 -14.86 31.29
CA SER A 34 -7.43 -13.83 30.79
C SER A 34 -8.88 -14.28 30.93
N GLY A 35 -9.47 -14.06 32.12
CA GLY A 35 -10.91 -14.18 32.34
C GLY A 35 -11.64 -12.89 31.90
N SER A 36 -12.61 -13.01 30.99
CA SER A 36 -13.51 -11.91 30.61
C SER A 36 -14.64 -11.72 31.63
N PRO A 37 -15.03 -10.49 32.01
CA PRO A 37 -16.19 -10.26 32.86
C PRO A 37 -17.50 -10.21 32.05
N SER A 38 -18.56 -10.85 32.54
CA SER A 38 -19.93 -10.71 32.01
C SER A 38 -20.69 -9.64 32.78
N VAL A 39 -21.30 -8.68 32.07
CA VAL A 39 -22.14 -7.63 32.67
C VAL A 39 -23.61 -8.06 32.61
N GLY A 40 -24.28 -8.12 33.78
CA GLY A 40 -25.69 -8.47 33.90
C GLY A 40 -26.61 -7.27 33.72
N ALA A 41 -27.74 -7.46 33.02
CA ALA A 41 -28.80 -6.46 32.87
C ALA A 41 -29.92 -6.74 33.87
N ALA A 42 -30.24 -5.77 34.73
CA ALA A 42 -31.41 -5.80 35.60
C ALA A 42 -32.56 -5.01 34.94
N GLY A 43 -33.68 -5.68 34.64
CA GLY A 43 -34.93 -5.05 34.24
C GLY A 43 -35.84 -4.82 35.44
N VAL A 44 -36.52 -3.67 35.50
CA VAL A 44 -37.54 -3.32 36.49
C VAL A 44 -38.93 -3.52 35.88
N ASP A 45 -39.81 -4.23 36.58
CA ASP A 45 -41.22 -4.43 36.23
C ASP A 45 -42.08 -3.20 36.53
N ILE A 46 -42.99 -2.83 35.61
CA ILE A 46 -43.99 -1.77 35.81
C ILE A 46 -45.36 -2.40 36.06
N ASN A 47 -45.89 -2.13 37.25
CA ASN A 47 -47.17 -2.61 37.76
C ASN A 47 -48.34 -1.94 36.98
N SER A 48 -49.21 -2.75 36.37
CA SER A 48 -50.34 -2.27 35.55
C SER A 48 -51.56 -1.94 36.42
N GLY A 49 -51.64 -0.70 36.90
CA GLY A 49 -52.84 -0.12 37.51
C GLY A 49 -53.62 0.72 36.48
N GLY A 50 -54.90 0.39 36.27
CA GLY A 50 -55.76 1.09 35.32
C GLY A 50 -56.10 2.52 35.73
N GLN A 51 -55.66 3.49 34.93
CA GLN A 51 -56.16 4.86 34.94
C GLN A 51 -56.77 5.17 33.57
N ALA A 52 -58.06 5.49 33.53
CA ALA A 52 -58.72 6.00 32.33
C ALA A 52 -58.12 7.36 31.94
N ALA A 53 -57.82 7.54 30.65
CA ALA A 53 -57.16 8.73 30.14
C ALA A 53 -58.08 9.98 30.21
N PRO A 54 -57.52 11.18 30.46
CA PRO A 54 -58.30 12.42 30.43
C PRO A 54 -58.79 12.74 29.02
N ILE A 55 -59.97 13.36 28.90
CA ILE A 55 -60.48 13.86 27.63
C ILE A 55 -59.58 14.97 27.07
N THR A 56 -59.12 14.81 25.84
CA THR A 56 -58.27 15.77 25.11
C THR A 56 -59.04 16.39 23.95
N ASN A 57 -58.74 17.65 23.63
CA ASN A 57 -59.20 18.26 22.38
C ASN A 57 -58.37 17.75 21.20
N ALA A 58 -58.96 17.72 20.00
CA ALA A 58 -58.29 17.28 18.78
C ALA A 58 -57.00 18.07 18.53
N TYR A 59 -55.90 17.35 18.31
CA TYR A 59 -54.60 17.93 17.98
C TYR A 59 -54.68 18.67 16.65
N GLN A 60 -54.35 19.96 16.66
CA GLN A 60 -54.20 20.77 15.45
C GLN A 60 -52.71 21.02 15.21
N PRO A 61 -52.08 20.36 14.22
CA PRO A 61 -50.68 20.58 13.92
C PRO A 61 -50.48 21.97 13.31
N GLU A 62 -49.59 22.74 13.93
CA GLU A 62 -49.06 23.96 13.35
C GLU A 62 -48.01 23.59 12.28
N PRO A 63 -47.92 24.30 11.14
CA PRO A 63 -46.93 23.98 10.12
C PRO A 63 -45.50 24.10 10.66
N PRO A 64 -44.59 23.19 10.29
CA PRO A 64 -43.23 23.20 10.81
C PRO A 64 -42.48 24.46 10.38
N LEU A 65 -41.94 25.18 11.36
CA LEU A 65 -41.01 26.29 11.12
C LEU A 65 -39.60 25.70 10.95
N PHE A 66 -39.05 25.78 9.74
CA PHE A 66 -37.67 25.39 9.49
C PHE A 66 -36.73 26.46 10.06
N VAL A 67 -35.93 26.10 11.06
CA VAL A 67 -34.86 26.96 11.57
C VAL A 67 -33.69 26.87 10.59
N GLY A 68 -33.70 27.77 9.63
CA GLY A 68 -32.73 27.87 8.55
C GLY A 68 -33.27 28.89 7.56
N GLY A 69 -32.88 30.14 7.73
CA GLY A 69 -33.21 31.20 6.78
C GLY A 69 -32.65 30.90 5.38
N ASP A 70 -32.96 31.80 4.46
CA ASP A 70 -32.80 31.78 3.00
C ASP A 70 -31.37 31.55 2.47
N GLU A 71 -30.44 31.13 3.31
CA GLU A 71 -29.07 30.80 2.95
C GLU A 71 -29.05 29.49 2.15
N GLN A 72 -29.10 29.64 0.83
CA GLN A 72 -28.75 28.58 -0.11
C GLN A 72 -27.37 28.01 0.28
N PRO A 73 -27.21 26.68 0.39
CA PRO A 73 -25.90 26.08 0.61
C PRO A 73 -24.96 26.58 -0.48
N ILE A 74 -23.87 27.23 -0.08
CA ILE A 74 -22.77 27.59 -0.97
C ILE A 74 -22.35 26.33 -1.73
N LEU A 75 -22.60 26.32 -3.04
CA LEU A 75 -22.19 25.23 -3.92
C LEU A 75 -20.66 25.09 -3.76
N PRO A 76 -20.13 23.90 -3.43
CA PRO A 76 -18.69 23.75 -3.31
C PRO A 76 -18.03 24.22 -4.61
N GLU A 77 -17.04 25.10 -4.48
CA GLU A 77 -16.20 25.51 -5.60
C GLU A 77 -15.65 24.26 -6.28
N ALA A 78 -15.70 24.25 -7.62
CA ALA A 78 -15.52 23.09 -8.48
C ALA A 78 -14.52 22.07 -7.93
N VAL A 79 -14.97 20.81 -7.79
CA VAL A 79 -14.08 19.69 -7.46
C VAL A 79 -13.08 19.55 -8.61
N ASN A 80 -11.85 19.99 -8.36
CA ASN A 80 -10.77 19.87 -9.33
C ASN A 80 -10.25 18.42 -9.28
N VAL A 81 -10.76 17.58 -10.19
CA VAL A 81 -10.26 16.22 -10.35
C VAL A 81 -8.97 16.30 -11.16
N ALA A 82 -7.85 15.93 -10.55
CA ALA A 82 -6.59 15.76 -11.26
C ALA A 82 -6.72 14.57 -12.23
N VAL A 83 -6.96 14.86 -13.50
CA VAL A 83 -6.93 13.86 -14.57
C VAL A 83 -5.51 13.79 -15.11
N PRO A 84 -4.84 12.63 -15.07
CA PRO A 84 -3.53 12.48 -15.67
C PRO A 84 -3.56 12.85 -17.16
N PRO A 85 -2.56 13.58 -17.68
CA PRO A 85 -2.47 13.84 -19.11
C PRO A 85 -2.39 12.52 -19.88
N PRO A 86 -2.98 12.43 -21.08
CA PRO A 86 -2.87 11.24 -21.92
C PRO A 86 -1.39 10.97 -22.23
N ALA A 87 -1.02 9.68 -22.24
CA ALA A 87 0.34 9.26 -22.57
C ALA A 87 0.76 9.87 -23.92
N GLY A 88 1.87 10.60 -23.93
CA GLY A 88 2.48 11.09 -25.16
C GLY A 88 2.90 9.93 -26.07
N ILE A 89 3.17 10.23 -27.35
CA ILE A 89 3.51 9.21 -28.39
C ILE A 89 4.71 8.33 -27.98
N ASN A 90 5.59 8.84 -27.11
CA ASN A 90 6.75 8.14 -26.58
C ASN A 90 6.67 7.97 -25.07
N GLN A 91 5.52 7.51 -24.55
CA GLN A 91 5.32 7.29 -23.12
C GLN A 91 4.65 5.94 -22.88
N VAL A 92 5.13 5.22 -21.87
CA VAL A 92 4.62 3.88 -21.53
C VAL A 92 4.73 3.61 -20.04
N LEU A 93 3.73 2.90 -19.52
CA LEU A 93 3.75 2.33 -18.17
C LEU A 93 4.56 1.03 -18.18
N ALA A 94 5.51 0.90 -17.27
CA ALA A 94 6.46 -0.20 -17.23
C ALA A 94 6.74 -0.62 -15.78
N LYS A 95 7.16 -1.87 -15.59
CA LYS A 95 7.73 -2.36 -14.34
C LYS A 95 9.24 -2.27 -14.38
N ALA A 96 9.82 -1.42 -13.54
CA ALA A 96 11.25 -1.31 -13.39
C ALA A 96 11.80 -2.36 -12.43
N SER A 97 12.84 -3.05 -12.85
CA SER A 97 13.71 -3.83 -11.98
C SER A 97 15.15 -3.32 -12.11
N PHE A 98 16.07 -3.91 -11.36
CA PHE A 98 17.47 -3.50 -11.36
C PHE A 98 18.41 -4.67 -11.62
N ARG A 99 19.55 -4.34 -12.21
CA ARG A 99 20.70 -5.24 -12.31
C ARG A 99 21.97 -4.42 -12.37
N ARG A 100 23.07 -4.99 -11.88
CA ARG A 100 24.39 -4.38 -12.06
C ARG A 100 24.89 -4.64 -13.48
N TYR A 101 25.14 -3.58 -14.24
CA TYR A 101 25.75 -3.66 -15.58
C TYR A 101 27.26 -3.68 -15.43
N THR A 102 27.95 -4.33 -16.37
CA THR A 102 29.42 -4.41 -16.36
C THR A 102 30.09 -3.24 -17.07
N ALA A 103 29.35 -2.45 -17.85
CA ALA A 103 29.85 -1.30 -18.59
C ALA A 103 28.94 -0.09 -18.31
N GLY A 104 29.52 1.05 -17.94
CA GLY A 104 28.77 2.30 -17.69
C GLY A 104 27.92 2.29 -16.42
N SER A 105 27.70 3.47 -15.84
CA SER A 105 26.95 3.65 -14.58
C SER A 105 25.46 3.99 -14.76
N ARG A 106 25.04 4.39 -15.97
CA ARG A 106 23.67 4.87 -16.26
C ARG A 106 22.98 4.14 -17.41
N GLN A 107 23.26 2.86 -17.56
CA GLN A 107 22.63 2.02 -18.57
C GLN A 107 21.29 1.49 -18.10
N CYS A 108 20.39 1.29 -19.06
CA CYS A 108 19.17 0.54 -18.86
C CYS A 108 18.87 -0.30 -20.11
N THR A 109 17.97 -1.27 -19.95
CA THR A 109 17.53 -2.13 -21.04
C THR A 109 16.03 -2.20 -21.01
N THR A 110 15.39 -1.88 -22.13
CA THR A 110 13.97 -2.08 -22.38
C THR A 110 13.70 -2.31 -23.86
N LEU A 111 12.72 -3.15 -24.18
CA LEU A 111 12.25 -3.37 -25.56
C LEU A 111 11.19 -2.35 -25.99
N LEU A 112 10.77 -1.46 -25.08
CA LEU A 112 9.72 -0.47 -25.33
C LEU A 112 10.21 0.77 -26.08
N ALA A 113 11.50 1.05 -26.02
CA ALA A 113 12.13 2.22 -26.62
C ALA A 113 13.30 1.81 -27.54
N PRO A 114 13.70 2.66 -28.51
CA PRO A 114 14.83 2.39 -29.38
C PRO A 114 16.15 2.21 -28.62
N ASP A 115 17.09 1.49 -29.23
CA ASP A 115 18.47 1.41 -28.74
C ASP A 115 19.16 2.79 -28.83
N GLY A 116 19.98 3.10 -27.84
CA GLY A 116 20.67 4.38 -27.70
C GLY A 116 19.80 5.55 -27.24
N ALA A 117 18.48 5.37 -27.05
CA ALA A 117 17.59 6.42 -26.59
C ALA A 117 17.88 6.82 -25.13
N LEU A 118 17.81 8.13 -24.84
CA LEU A 118 17.85 8.63 -23.47
C LEU A 118 16.44 8.54 -22.89
N LEU A 119 16.25 7.60 -21.97
CA LEU A 119 14.97 7.38 -21.31
C LEU A 119 14.89 8.23 -20.05
N THR A 120 13.72 8.83 -19.84
CA THR A 120 13.31 9.43 -18.57
C THR A 120 12.38 8.46 -17.87
N VAL A 121 12.72 8.08 -16.64
CA VAL A 121 12.03 7.07 -15.84
C VAL A 121 11.53 7.73 -14.56
N GLU A 122 10.22 7.76 -14.39
CA GLU A 122 9.54 8.33 -13.24
C GLU A 122 8.89 7.23 -12.42
N ASN A 123 9.18 7.15 -11.13
CA ASN A 123 8.49 6.26 -10.22
C ASN A 123 7.11 6.83 -9.88
N ILE A 124 6.06 6.05 -10.15
CA ILE A 124 4.66 6.47 -9.97
C ILE A 124 4.29 6.57 -8.49
N ASP A 125 4.95 5.80 -7.62
CA ASP A 125 4.63 5.75 -6.19
C ASP A 125 5.15 6.97 -5.43
N ASN A 126 6.27 7.55 -5.84
CA ASN A 126 6.94 8.64 -5.11
C ASN A 126 7.28 9.88 -5.97
N GLY A 127 7.05 9.84 -7.28
CA GLY A 127 7.32 10.93 -8.22
C GLY A 127 8.81 11.20 -8.47
N GLN A 128 9.72 10.31 -8.05
CA GLN A 128 11.16 10.49 -8.31
C GLN A 128 11.46 10.18 -9.78
N ILE A 129 12.30 11.01 -10.38
CA ILE A 129 12.64 10.93 -11.81
C ILE A 129 14.14 10.71 -11.95
N THR A 130 14.50 9.78 -12.83
CA THR A 130 15.88 9.54 -13.23
C THR A 130 15.99 9.40 -14.75
N THR A 131 17.20 9.46 -15.26
CA THR A 131 17.50 9.25 -16.68
C THR A 131 18.51 8.13 -16.89
N CYS A 132 18.34 7.37 -17.98
CA CYS A 132 19.23 6.28 -18.36
C CYS A 132 19.29 6.13 -19.87
N THR A 133 20.40 5.59 -20.39
CA THR A 133 20.51 5.28 -21.83
C THR A 133 20.13 3.83 -22.07
N ASN A 134 19.21 3.59 -23.00
CA ASN A 134 18.87 2.24 -23.43
C ASN A 134 20.04 1.65 -24.22
N THR A 135 20.61 0.54 -23.78
CA THR A 135 21.76 -0.10 -24.46
C THR A 135 21.45 -1.52 -24.94
N LEU A 136 20.22 -2.00 -24.70
CA LEU A 136 19.78 -3.38 -24.97
C LEU A 136 20.82 -4.44 -24.54
N GLY A 137 21.62 -4.14 -23.51
CA GLY A 137 22.87 -4.84 -23.20
C GLY A 137 22.68 -6.18 -22.51
N MET A 138 21.44 -6.59 -22.26
CA MET A 138 21.11 -7.81 -21.53
C MET A 138 19.71 -8.33 -21.86
N THR A 139 19.50 -9.62 -21.61
CA THR A 139 18.19 -10.26 -21.74
C THR A 139 17.24 -9.78 -20.66
N MET A 140 16.02 -9.40 -21.04
CA MET A 140 14.98 -8.99 -20.11
C MET A 140 14.55 -10.15 -19.20
N PRO A 141 14.61 -9.98 -17.86
CA PRO A 141 14.07 -10.95 -16.93
C PRO A 141 12.54 -10.94 -16.98
N THR A 142 11.92 -12.09 -16.70
CA THR A 142 10.46 -12.20 -16.68
C THR A 142 9.85 -11.31 -15.60
N GLY A 143 8.84 -10.52 -15.96
CA GLY A 143 8.11 -9.67 -15.03
C GLY A 143 8.69 -8.25 -14.84
N ALA A 144 9.76 -7.90 -15.56
CA ALA A 144 10.22 -6.52 -15.69
C ALA A 144 10.10 -6.07 -17.15
N ASP A 145 9.72 -4.81 -17.35
CA ASP A 145 9.58 -4.18 -18.67
C ASP A 145 10.77 -3.25 -18.98
N ILE A 146 11.43 -2.75 -17.92
CA ILE A 146 12.70 -2.04 -17.98
C ILE A 146 13.63 -2.53 -16.87
N VAL A 147 14.92 -2.69 -17.17
CA VAL A 147 15.94 -2.99 -16.17
C VAL A 147 16.96 -1.87 -16.11
N LEU A 148 17.01 -1.20 -14.96
CA LEU A 148 17.92 -0.10 -14.68
C LEU A 148 19.23 -0.62 -14.09
N HIS A 149 20.31 0.14 -14.26
CA HIS A 149 21.51 -0.04 -13.44
C HIS A 149 21.14 0.09 -11.95
N THR A 150 21.74 -0.71 -11.08
CA THR A 150 21.45 -0.69 -9.63
C THR A 150 21.53 0.71 -9.02
N ASP A 151 22.55 1.49 -9.39
CA ASP A 151 22.71 2.85 -8.87
C ASP A 151 21.61 3.80 -9.39
N VAL A 152 21.17 3.64 -10.64
CA VAL A 152 20.07 4.42 -11.24
C VAL A 152 18.73 4.05 -10.60
N PHE A 153 18.51 2.77 -10.30
CA PHE A 153 17.32 2.33 -9.60
C PHE A 153 17.26 2.92 -8.18
N GLY A 154 18.40 2.96 -7.50
CA GLY A 154 18.53 3.58 -6.16
C GLY A 154 18.20 5.08 -6.13
N GLU A 155 18.21 5.77 -7.28
CA GLU A 155 17.78 7.17 -7.38
C GLU A 155 16.26 7.34 -7.38
N ILE A 156 15.49 6.28 -7.63
CA ILE A 156 14.02 6.33 -7.73
C ILE A 156 13.30 5.47 -6.68
N GLY A 157 14.01 4.58 -5.97
CA GLY A 157 13.41 3.75 -4.92
C GLY A 157 14.39 2.78 -4.25
N ASP A 158 13.90 2.04 -3.26
CA ASP A 158 14.69 1.00 -2.57
C ASP A 158 14.70 -0.29 -3.41
N LEU A 159 15.85 -0.95 -3.47
CA LEU A 159 16.04 -2.24 -4.14
C LEU A 159 15.11 -3.32 -3.59
N ALA A 160 14.69 -3.23 -2.32
CA ALA A 160 13.76 -4.17 -1.70
C ALA A 160 12.34 -4.09 -2.28
N ASP A 161 11.97 -2.96 -2.86
CA ASP A 161 10.62 -2.70 -3.38
C ASP A 161 10.49 -3.07 -4.87
N ALA A 162 11.55 -3.61 -5.47
CA ALA A 162 11.52 -4.04 -6.86
C ALA A 162 10.55 -5.23 -7.08
N PRO A 163 9.78 -5.25 -8.18
CA PRO A 163 9.73 -4.26 -9.25
C PRO A 163 8.84 -3.04 -8.95
N LEU A 164 9.31 -1.84 -9.31
CA LEU A 164 8.59 -0.58 -9.12
C LEU A 164 7.71 -0.23 -10.33
N PRO A 165 6.51 0.30 -10.14
CA PRO A 165 5.70 0.87 -11.21
C PRO A 165 6.31 2.20 -11.67
N VAL A 166 6.72 2.26 -12.93
CA VAL A 166 7.33 3.46 -13.51
C VAL A 166 6.63 3.91 -14.77
N HIS A 167 6.72 5.21 -15.02
CA HIS A 167 6.40 5.83 -16.29
C HIS A 167 7.71 6.09 -17.05
N VAL A 168 7.80 5.60 -18.29
CA VAL A 168 9.01 5.71 -19.12
C VAL A 168 8.70 6.57 -20.33
N SER A 169 9.60 7.50 -20.65
CA SER A 169 9.48 8.38 -21.81
C SER A 169 10.80 8.62 -22.54
N TRP A 170 10.75 8.93 -23.85
CA TRP A 170 11.93 9.15 -24.70
C TRP A 170 11.70 10.11 -25.88
#